data_AF-A0A665UIN6-F1
#
_entry.id   AF-A0A665UIN6-F1
#
_cell.length_a   1.000
_cell.length_b   1.000
_cell.length_c   1.000
_cell.angle_alpha   90.00
_cell.angle_beta   90.00
_cell.angle_gamma   90.00
#
_symmetry.space_group_name_H-M   'P 1'
#
loop_
_entity.id
_entity.type
_entity.pdbx_description
1 polymer ?
#
loop_
_entity_poly.entity_id
_entity_poly.type
_entity_poly.pdbx_seq_one_letter_code
_entity_poly.pdbx_strand_id
1 'polypeptide(L)'
;GQPPANPTWPGGVSAGQGVWPGGNPSQPACLFFSRITLDLSTANDIAFHFNPRFNESGSKVIVRNSRVGKKWGKEERALQHFPFVQGQPFEIKILCTNREFKVAVNNSHLLEFKHRITDLISINRLNIHNDLSLDNRSSIKHFKQI
;
A
#
# COMPACT_ATOMS: atom_id res chain seq x y z
N GLY A 1 57.12 16.71 -12.79
CA GLY A 1 55.96 17.45 -13.28
C GLY A 1 54.88 17.37 -12.23
N GLN A 2 54.31 18.51 -11.83
CA GLN A 2 53.17 18.56 -10.90
C GLN A 2 51.94 17.86 -11.50
N PRO A 3 51.09 17.21 -10.69
CA PRO A 3 49.75 16.83 -11.12
C PRO A 3 48.90 18.09 -11.38
N PRO A 4 47.89 18.01 -12.28
CA PRO A 4 47.05 19.16 -12.62
C PRO A 4 46.19 19.61 -11.43
N ALA A 5 45.89 20.89 -11.38
CA ALA A 5 45.05 21.51 -10.35
C ALA A 5 43.61 21.00 -10.42
N ASN A 6 42.97 20.80 -9.26
CA ASN A 6 41.54 20.47 -9.17
C ASN A 6 40.70 21.68 -9.61
N PRO A 7 39.63 21.49 -10.41
CA PRO A 7 38.72 22.58 -10.76
C PRO A 7 37.88 22.98 -9.55
N THR A 8 37.90 24.27 -9.21
CA THR A 8 36.96 24.91 -8.28
C THR A 8 35.64 25.18 -9.00
N TRP A 9 34.52 24.76 -8.40
CA TRP A 9 33.18 25.08 -8.90
C TRP A 9 32.72 26.47 -8.39
N PRO A 10 32.20 27.36 -9.27
CA PRO A 10 31.56 28.60 -8.84
C PRO A 10 30.09 28.32 -8.49
N GLY A 11 29.73 28.51 -7.23
CA GLY A 11 28.34 28.41 -6.74
C GLY A 11 28.25 27.54 -5.50
N GLY A 12 28.09 28.19 -4.34
CA GLY A 12 27.96 27.52 -3.05
C GLY A 12 26.79 26.54 -3.00
N VAL A 13 27.05 25.36 -2.44
CA VAL A 13 26.03 24.35 -2.15
C VAL A 13 25.31 24.70 -0.86
N SER A 14 23.98 24.83 -0.93
CA SER A 14 23.12 24.78 0.25
C SER A 14 22.72 23.33 0.48
N ALA A 15 22.81 22.87 1.73
CA ALA A 15 22.69 21.46 2.09
C ALA A 15 21.34 20.84 1.66
N GLY A 16 21.39 19.64 1.06
CA GLY A 16 20.22 18.74 1.06
C GLY A 16 19.91 17.94 -0.20
N GLN A 17 20.56 18.15 -1.34
CA GLN A 17 20.27 17.34 -2.53
C GLN A 17 21.54 16.84 -3.23
N GLY A 18 21.76 15.53 -3.17
CA GLY A 18 22.80 14.86 -3.94
C GLY A 18 22.42 14.83 -5.42
N VAL A 19 23.14 15.59 -6.23
CA VAL A 19 23.15 15.44 -7.70
C VAL A 19 24.34 14.54 -8.02
N TRP A 20 24.09 13.40 -8.67
CA TRP A 20 25.14 12.51 -9.17
C TRP A 20 25.47 12.86 -10.63
N PRO A 21 26.66 13.40 -10.93
CA PRO A 21 27.08 13.63 -12.31
C PRO A 21 27.85 12.42 -12.81
N GLY A 22 27.41 11.84 -13.94
CA GLY A 22 28.26 10.94 -14.72
C GLY A 22 28.33 9.50 -14.24
N GLY A 23 27.24 8.77 -14.44
CA GLY A 23 27.22 7.32 -14.45
C GLY A 23 25.80 6.90 -14.80
N ASN A 24 25.62 6.04 -15.80
CA ASN A 24 24.34 5.40 -16.03
C ASN A 24 24.32 4.15 -15.14
N PRO A 25 23.66 4.16 -13.96
CA PRO A 25 23.21 2.90 -13.46
C PRO A 25 22.02 2.54 -14.34
N SER A 26 22.14 1.42 -15.01
CA SER A 26 21.07 0.44 -15.13
C SER A 26 20.41 0.15 -13.76
N GLN A 27 19.88 1.18 -13.09
CA GLN A 27 18.66 0.96 -12.36
C GLN A 27 17.72 0.52 -13.47
N PRO A 28 17.15 -0.69 -13.44
CA PRO A 28 15.84 -0.78 -14.04
C PRO A 28 15.12 0.40 -13.41
N ALA A 29 14.64 1.36 -14.20
CA ALA A 29 13.69 2.34 -13.73
C ALA A 29 12.69 1.47 -13.00
N CYS A 30 12.78 1.40 -11.68
CA CYS A 30 12.12 0.33 -10.99
C CYS A 30 10.69 0.74 -11.17
N LEU A 31 10.00 -0.02 -12.02
CA LEU A 31 8.61 0.17 -12.35
C LEU A 31 7.89 -0.19 -11.05
N PHE A 32 7.97 0.70 -10.06
CA PHE A 32 7.50 0.50 -8.70
C PHE A 32 5.97 0.68 -8.74
N PHE A 33 5.30 -0.23 -9.44
CA PHE A 33 3.87 -0.37 -9.38
C PHE A 33 3.53 -1.09 -8.08
N SER A 34 3.61 -0.42 -6.94
CA SER A 34 3.08 -0.99 -5.70
C SER A 34 1.56 -0.86 -5.66
N ARG A 35 0.86 -1.24 -6.74
CA ARG A 35 -0.59 -1.33 -6.73
C ARG A 35 -0.93 -2.62 -6.01
N ILE A 36 -1.59 -2.50 -4.87
CA ILE A 36 -2.11 -3.64 -4.12
C ILE A 36 -3.62 -3.47 -3.99
N THR A 37 -4.33 -4.59 -4.10
CA THR A 37 -5.73 -4.66 -3.71
C THR A 37 -5.93 -5.94 -2.93
N LEU A 38 -6.60 -5.84 -1.78
CA LEU A 38 -6.92 -6.96 -0.92
C LEU A 38 -8.42 -7.10 -0.84
N ASP A 39 -8.94 -8.27 -1.19
CA ASP A 39 -10.36 -8.59 -1.08
C ASP A 39 -10.57 -9.75 -0.12
N LEU A 40 -11.23 -9.48 1.01
CA LEU A 40 -11.82 -10.53 1.85
C LEU A 40 -13.20 -10.86 1.31
N SER A 41 -13.39 -12.12 0.91
CA SER A 41 -14.55 -12.53 0.10
C SER A 41 -15.26 -13.74 0.67
N THR A 42 -16.58 -13.79 0.42
CA THR A 42 -17.40 -15.00 0.52
C THR A 42 -17.37 -15.76 -0.80
N ALA A 43 -18.20 -16.80 -0.93
CA ALA A 43 -18.44 -17.52 -2.17
C ALA A 43 -18.76 -16.60 -3.36
N ASN A 44 -19.55 -15.55 -3.15
CA ASN A 44 -20.13 -14.75 -4.23
C ASN A 44 -19.82 -13.25 -4.12
N ASP A 45 -19.45 -12.77 -2.93
CA ASP A 45 -19.39 -11.35 -2.60
C ASP A 45 -18.03 -10.95 -2.02
N ILE A 46 -17.71 -9.66 -2.12
CA ILE A 46 -16.53 -9.06 -1.48
C ILE A 46 -17.02 -8.38 -0.20
N ALA A 47 -16.69 -8.96 0.95
CA ALA A 47 -17.05 -8.42 2.25
C ALA A 47 -16.22 -7.17 2.57
N PHE A 48 -14.94 -7.19 2.22
CA PHE A 48 -14.03 -6.07 2.44
C PHE A 48 -13.03 -5.95 1.29
N HIS A 49 -13.18 -4.88 0.51
CA HIS A 49 -12.25 -4.44 -0.51
C HIS A 49 -11.35 -3.36 0.10
N PHE A 50 -10.04 -3.56 0.05
CA PHE A 50 -9.03 -2.61 0.50
C PHE A 50 -8.08 -2.29 -0.64
N ASN A 51 -8.15 -1.05 -1.13
CA ASN A 51 -7.41 -0.63 -2.32
C ASN A 51 -6.66 0.69 -2.08
N PRO A 52 -5.41 0.60 -1.62
CA PRO A 52 -4.48 1.72 -1.63
C PRO A 52 -4.19 2.18 -3.07
N ARG A 53 -4.39 3.46 -3.33
CA ARG A 53 -4.08 4.15 -4.57
C ARG A 53 -3.05 5.23 -4.26
N PHE A 54 -1.86 5.09 -4.82
CA PHE A 54 -0.75 6.02 -4.63
C PHE A 54 -0.93 7.33 -5.40
N ASN A 55 -1.81 7.33 -6.40
CA ASN A 55 -2.19 8.52 -7.14
C ASN A 55 -3.62 8.33 -7.66
N GLU A 56 -4.55 9.10 -7.10
CA GLU A 56 -5.88 9.33 -7.62
C GLU A 56 -6.08 10.85 -7.67
N SER A 57 -6.06 11.42 -8.88
CA SER A 57 -6.16 12.88 -9.09
C SER A 57 -5.16 13.70 -8.26
N GLY A 58 -3.92 13.22 -8.12
CA GLY A 58 -2.86 13.90 -7.36
C GLY A 58 -2.88 13.61 -5.85
N SER A 59 -3.81 12.79 -5.36
CA SER A 59 -3.92 12.43 -3.94
C SER A 59 -3.65 10.94 -3.70
N LYS A 60 -3.06 10.62 -2.54
CA LYS A 60 -2.94 9.25 -2.04
C LYS A 60 -4.18 8.90 -1.23
N VAL A 61 -4.87 7.82 -1.59
CA VAL A 61 -6.12 7.41 -0.95
C VAL A 61 -6.14 5.92 -0.73
N ILE A 62 -6.90 5.45 0.26
CA ILE A 62 -7.25 4.04 0.39
C ILE A 62 -8.75 3.95 0.25
N VAL A 63 -9.20 3.32 -0.83
CA VAL A 63 -10.61 3.04 -1.03
C VAL A 63 -10.96 1.78 -0.27
N ARG A 64 -11.94 1.87 0.64
CA ARG A 64 -12.59 0.70 1.22
C ARG A 64 -14.03 0.58 0.75
N ASN A 65 -14.46 -0.65 0.44
CA ASN A 65 -15.83 -0.90 0.04
C ASN A 65 -16.23 -2.37 0.26
N SER A 66 -17.47 -2.70 -0.08
CA SER A 66 -17.95 -4.08 -0.23
C SER A 66 -18.69 -4.21 -1.56
N ARG A 67 -18.68 -5.40 -2.15
CA ARG A 67 -19.44 -5.72 -3.35
C ARG A 67 -20.41 -6.86 -3.05
N VAL A 68 -21.70 -6.56 -3.04
CA VAL A 68 -22.78 -7.52 -2.72
C VAL A 68 -23.69 -7.65 -3.94
N GLY A 69 -23.97 -8.88 -4.37
CA GLY A 69 -24.83 -9.13 -5.53
C GLY A 69 -24.30 -8.46 -6.80
N LYS A 70 -22.96 -8.49 -6.98
CA LYS A 70 -22.23 -7.82 -8.08
C LYS A 70 -22.30 -6.28 -8.09
N LYS A 71 -22.84 -5.64 -7.05
CA LYS A 71 -22.94 -4.18 -6.93
C LYS A 71 -22.00 -3.65 -5.86
N TRP A 72 -21.24 -2.61 -6.19
CA TRP A 72 -20.42 -1.90 -5.22
C TRP A 72 -21.28 -1.02 -4.32
N GLY A 73 -20.95 -1.00 -3.03
CA GLY A 73 -21.57 -0.07 -2.08
C GLY A 73 -20.95 1.33 -2.14
N LYS A 74 -21.26 2.14 -1.12
CA LYS A 74 -20.64 3.46 -0.94
C LYS A 74 -19.17 3.30 -0.56
N GLU A 75 -18.28 4.03 -1.21
CA GLU A 75 -16.86 4.02 -0.87
C GLU A 75 -16.59 4.78 0.44
N GLU A 76 -15.64 4.26 1.22
CA GLU A 76 -15.06 4.95 2.37
C GLU A 76 -13.60 5.28 2.07
N ARG A 77 -13.24 6.56 2.23
CA ARG A 77 -11.94 7.11 1.82
C ARG A 77 -11.24 7.90 2.93
N ALA A 78 -11.94 8.16 4.03
CA ALA A 78 -11.41 8.91 5.16
C ALA A 78 -10.28 8.13 5.84
N LEU A 79 -9.15 8.80 6.04
CA LEU A 79 -7.94 8.28 6.65
C LEU A 79 -7.24 9.40 7.42
N GLN A 80 -6.56 9.04 8.51
CA GLN A 80 -5.71 9.97 9.24
C GLN A 80 -4.39 10.22 8.49
N HIS A 81 -3.82 9.19 7.89
CA HIS A 81 -2.59 9.25 7.10
C HIS A 81 -2.53 8.10 6.09
N PHE A 82 -1.66 8.21 5.09
CA PHE A 82 -1.38 7.15 4.12
C PHE A 82 -0.08 6.43 4.49
N PRO A 83 -0.10 5.14 4.87
CA PRO A 83 1.02 4.47 5.54
C PRO A 83 2.03 3.83 4.58
N PHE A 84 1.74 3.81 3.27
CA PHE A 84 2.58 3.12 2.31
C PHE A 84 3.57 4.06 1.63
N VAL A 85 4.79 3.58 1.46
CA VAL A 85 5.85 4.23 0.68
C VAL A 85 6.18 3.31 -0.49
N GLN A 86 6.18 3.85 -1.72
CA GLN A 86 6.46 3.06 -2.91
C GLN A 86 7.88 2.45 -2.82
N GLY A 87 7.99 1.17 -3.17
CA GLY A 87 9.26 0.45 -3.13
C GLY A 87 9.73 0.04 -1.72
N GLN A 88 9.00 0.39 -0.66
CA GLN A 88 9.32 -0.04 0.70
C GLN A 88 8.49 -1.27 1.10
N PRO A 89 9.08 -2.23 1.83
CA PRO A 89 8.34 -3.36 2.36
C PRO A 89 7.31 -2.90 3.40
N PHE A 90 6.24 -3.66 3.53
CA PHE A 90 5.19 -3.41 4.52
C PHE A 90 4.63 -4.71 5.09
N GLU A 91 4.05 -4.61 6.28
CA GLU A 91 3.23 -5.65 6.89
C GLU A 91 1.79 -5.15 7.03
N ILE A 92 0.82 -5.85 6.42
CA ILE A 92 -0.61 -5.59 6.63
C ILE A 92 -1.17 -6.68 7.55
N LYS A 93 -1.84 -6.25 8.63
CA LYS A 93 -2.62 -7.12 9.52
C LYS A 93 -4.09 -6.73 9.42
N ILE A 94 -4.93 -7.71 9.10
CA ILE A 94 -6.39 -7.54 9.12
C ILE A 94 -6.96 -8.43 10.22
N LEU A 95 -7.60 -7.80 11.20
CA LEU A 95 -8.34 -8.46 12.26
C LEU A 95 -9.84 -8.39 11.94
N CYS A 96 -10.48 -9.55 11.78
CA CYS A 96 -11.92 -9.64 11.73
C CYS A 96 -12.48 -9.76 13.15
N THR A 97 -13.27 -8.78 13.59
CA THR A 97 -14.01 -8.82 14.86
C THR A 97 -15.48 -9.15 14.60
N ASN A 98 -16.33 -9.17 15.64
CA ASN A 98 -17.78 -9.31 15.50
C ASN A 98 -18.48 -8.07 14.89
N ARG A 99 -17.84 -6.90 14.86
CA ARG A 99 -18.46 -5.63 14.41
C ARG A 99 -17.83 -5.06 13.15
N GLU A 100 -16.54 -5.25 12.97
CA GLU A 100 -15.75 -4.60 11.93
C GLU A 100 -14.45 -5.33 11.60
N PHE A 101 -13.86 -4.96 10.48
CA PHE A 101 -12.46 -5.23 10.17
C PHE A 101 -11.59 -4.11 10.74
N LYS A 102 -10.53 -4.47 11.46
CA LYS A 102 -9.48 -3.54 11.87
C LYS A 102 -8.23 -3.81 11.05
N VAL A 103 -7.64 -2.76 10.49
CA VAL A 103 -6.44 -2.84 9.68
C VAL A 103 -5.30 -2.13 10.39
N ALA A 104 -4.16 -2.81 10.47
CA ALA A 104 -2.89 -2.23 10.89
C ALA A 104 -1.86 -2.38 9.78
N VAL A 105 -1.00 -1.37 9.62
CA VAL A 105 0.14 -1.38 8.70
C VAL A 105 1.40 -1.10 9.51
N ASN A 106 2.42 -1.95 9.37
CA ASN A 106 3.68 -1.84 10.10
C ASN A 106 3.47 -1.69 11.61
N ASN A 107 2.62 -2.54 12.19
CA ASN A 107 2.21 -2.56 13.60
C ASN A 107 1.47 -1.33 14.11
N SER A 108 1.15 -0.36 13.27
CA SER A 108 0.34 0.80 13.63
C SER A 108 -1.09 0.64 13.16
N HIS A 109 -2.07 0.96 14.01
CA HIS A 109 -3.46 0.98 13.62
C HIS A 109 -3.70 2.02 12.53
N LEU A 110 -4.40 1.62 11.46
CA LEU A 110 -4.66 2.48 10.32
C LEU A 110 -6.14 2.88 10.22
N LEU A 111 -7.03 1.88 10.23
CA LEU A 111 -8.46 2.11 10.01
C LEU A 111 -9.34 0.97 10.52
N GLU A 112 -10.62 1.28 10.62
CA GLU A 112 -11.72 0.35 10.89
C GLU A 112 -12.75 0.42 9.76
N PHE A 113 -13.33 -0.72 9.40
CA PHE A 113 -14.39 -0.84 8.39
C PHE A 113 -15.52 -1.75 8.90
N LYS A 114 -16.69 -1.16 9.13
CA LYS A 114 -17.87 -1.86 9.66
C LYS A 114 -18.35 -2.95 8.69
N HIS A 115 -18.80 -4.07 9.24
CA HIS A 115 -19.30 -5.19 8.44
C HIS A 115 -20.54 -4.78 7.64
N ARG A 116 -20.50 -5.01 6.33
CA ARG A 116 -21.67 -4.93 5.44
C ARG A 116 -22.24 -6.29 5.09
N ILE A 117 -21.45 -7.34 5.31
CA ILE A 117 -21.88 -8.75 5.27
C ILE A 117 -21.68 -9.29 6.68
N THR A 118 -22.76 -9.76 7.29
CA THR A 118 -22.77 -10.21 8.69
C THR A 118 -22.56 -11.71 8.86
N ASP A 119 -22.69 -12.50 7.78
CA ASP A 119 -22.29 -13.91 7.76
C ASP A 119 -20.76 -14.01 7.70
N LEU A 120 -20.11 -13.76 8.83
CA LEU A 120 -18.66 -13.73 8.94
C LEU A 120 -18.04 -15.10 8.67
N ILE A 121 -18.76 -16.19 8.92
CA ILE A 121 -18.27 -17.56 8.71
C ILE A 121 -18.00 -17.79 7.22
N SER A 122 -18.88 -17.29 6.35
CA SER A 122 -18.73 -17.40 4.90
C SER A 122 -17.52 -16.67 4.31
N ILE A 123 -16.93 -15.72 5.04
CA ILE A 123 -15.74 -14.97 4.61
C ILE A 123 -14.51 -15.84 4.83
N ASN A 124 -14.07 -16.54 3.77
CA ASN A 124 -13.01 -17.55 3.85
C ASN A 124 -11.96 -17.44 2.74
N ARG A 125 -12.00 -16.39 1.93
CA ARG A 125 -11.01 -16.14 0.89
C ARG A 125 -10.37 -14.77 1.04
N LEU A 126 -9.04 -14.74 0.94
CA LEU A 126 -8.23 -13.55 0.74
C LEU A 126 -7.72 -13.57 -0.69
N ASN A 127 -8.17 -12.61 -1.51
CA ASN A 127 -7.61 -12.40 -2.84
C ASN A 127 -6.69 -11.18 -2.81
N ILE A 128 -5.57 -11.30 -3.51
CA ILE A 128 -4.59 -10.23 -3.66
C ILE A 128 -4.49 -9.96 -5.16
N HIS A 129 -4.73 -8.71 -5.56
CA HIS A 129 -4.70 -8.30 -6.96
C HIS A 129 -3.64 -7.21 -7.20
N ASN A 130 -3.24 -7.11 -8.48
CA ASN A 130 -2.24 -6.20 -9.05
C ASN A 130 -0.79 -6.57 -8.69
N ASP A 131 0.15 -5.78 -9.24
CA ASP A 131 1.60 -5.98 -9.15
C ASP A 131 2.12 -5.86 -7.71
N LEU A 132 2.00 -6.96 -7.01
CA LEU A 132 2.86 -7.27 -5.90
C LEU A 132 4.00 -8.13 -6.47
N SER A 133 5.13 -7.50 -6.80
CA SER A 133 6.39 -8.18 -6.52
C SER A 133 6.45 -8.28 -5.00
N LEU A 134 5.88 -9.35 -4.45
CA LEU A 134 6.08 -9.71 -3.04
C LEU A 134 7.58 -9.93 -2.87
N ASP A 135 8.29 -8.86 -2.54
CA ASP A 135 9.61 -8.98 -1.98
C ASP A 135 9.48 -9.87 -0.74
N ASN A 136 10.46 -10.73 -0.48
CA ASN A 136 10.44 -11.67 0.65
C ASN A 136 10.31 -10.97 2.02
N ARG A 137 10.43 -9.64 2.04
CA ARG A 137 10.27 -8.74 3.19
C ARG A 137 8.84 -8.21 3.40
N SER A 138 7.95 -8.27 2.39
CA SER A 138 6.55 -7.85 2.54
C SER A 138 5.69 -9.01 3.00
N SER A 139 4.78 -8.76 3.94
CA SER A 139 3.89 -9.81 4.45
C SER A 139 2.46 -9.32 4.66
N ILE A 140 1.51 -10.21 4.40
CA ILE A 140 0.09 -9.96 4.62
C ILE A 140 -0.40 -11.10 5.52
N LYS A 141 -0.93 -10.72 6.69
CA LYS A 141 -1.46 -11.67 7.66
C LYS A 141 -2.92 -11.33 7.90
N HIS A 142 -3.79 -12.33 7.78
CA HIS A 142 -5.20 -12.19 8.16
C HIS A 142 -5.48 -13.09 9.36
N PHE A 143 -6.17 -12.53 10.35
CA PHE A 143 -6.57 -13.25 11.55
C PHE A 143 -8.08 -13.20 11.64
N LYS A 144 -8.69 -14.39 11.69
CA LYS A 144 -10.12 -14.54 11.92
C LYS A 144 -10.30 -14.90 13.39
N GLN A 145 -10.78 -13.96 14.19
CA GLN A 145 -11.19 -14.22 15.56
C GLN A 145 -12.71 -14.37 15.53
N ILE A 146 -13.19 -15.61 15.52
CA ILE A 146 -14.61 -15.94 15.70
C ILE A 146 -14.71 -16.88 16.90
#